data_AF-A0A962JHU8-F1
#
_entry.id   AF-A0A962JHU8-F1
#
_cell.length_a   1.000
_cell.length_b   1.000
_cell.length_c   1.000
_cell.angle_alpha   90.00
_cell.angle_beta   90.00
_cell.angle_gamma   90.00
#
_symmetry.space_group_name_H-M   'P 1'
#
loop_
_entity.id
_entity.type
_entity.pdbx_description
1 polymer ?
#
loop_
_entity_poly.entity_id
_entity_poly.type
_entity_poly.pdbx_seq_one_letter_code
_entity_poly.pdbx_strand_id
1 'polypeptide(L)'
;MNATLKSLNYNKLSVERILKYLTRSVNGQCFASEEEQEAAKLITALFAKLNDTSTSQSQTILLQSEISSLKEELELDNERIKYCLENHVIYNDNCLYVDLEKEAIINQDFRTAIDNLRLNHS
;
A
#
# COMPACT_ATOMS: atom_id res chain seq x y z
N MET A 1 14.16 -28.55 39.22
CA MET A 1 13.77 -27.29 38.54
C MET A 1 15.03 -26.51 38.22
N ASN A 2 15.45 -26.54 36.95
CA ASN A 2 16.75 -26.03 36.49
C ASN A 2 16.87 -24.50 36.69
N ALA A 3 17.95 -24.09 37.36
CA ALA A 3 18.28 -22.70 37.67
C ALA A 3 18.47 -21.80 36.43
N THR A 4 18.57 -22.38 35.24
CA THR A 4 18.80 -21.69 33.96
C THR A 4 17.62 -20.80 33.56
N LEU A 5 16.38 -21.20 33.89
CA LEU A 5 15.16 -20.48 33.48
C LEU A 5 14.92 -19.18 34.28
N LYS A 6 15.53 -19.01 35.46
CA LYS A 6 15.43 -17.78 36.26
C LYS A 6 16.26 -16.62 35.72
N SER A 7 17.14 -16.85 34.74
CA SER A 7 18.03 -15.82 34.18
C SER A 7 17.51 -15.17 32.88
N LEU A 8 16.42 -15.69 32.31
CA LEU A 8 15.83 -15.16 31.07
C LEU A 8 14.97 -13.94 31.42
N ASN A 9 15.62 -12.78 31.49
CA ASN A 9 14.95 -11.50 31.56
C ASN A 9 14.27 -11.23 30.20
N TYR A 10 13.01 -11.66 30.05
CA TYR A 10 12.24 -11.63 28.80
C TYR A 10 12.16 -10.25 28.14
N ASN A 11 12.37 -9.17 28.90
CA ASN A 11 12.41 -7.79 28.38
C ASN A 11 13.70 -7.44 27.59
N LYS A 12 14.71 -8.32 27.55
CA LYS A 12 16.05 -7.99 27.00
C LYS A 12 16.58 -8.97 25.95
N LEU A 13 15.78 -9.94 25.51
CA LEU A 13 16.17 -10.94 24.53
C LEU A 13 15.37 -10.78 23.25
N SER A 14 16.03 -10.45 22.14
CA SER A 14 15.41 -10.52 20.82
C SER A 14 15.00 -11.98 20.55
N VAL A 15 13.91 -12.14 19.80
CA VAL A 15 13.38 -13.45 19.39
C VAL A 15 14.45 -14.31 18.74
N GLU A 16 15.37 -13.69 18.00
CA GLU A 16 16.54 -14.33 17.39
C GLU A 16 17.46 -14.98 18.43
N ARG A 17 17.66 -14.36 19.60
CA ARG A 17 18.47 -14.94 20.68
C ARG A 17 17.78 -16.14 21.32
N ILE A 18 16.46 -16.08 21.47
CA ILE A 18 15.65 -17.20 22.00
C ILE A 18 15.71 -18.37 21.01
N LEU A 19 15.47 -18.12 19.72
CA LEU A 19 15.57 -19.15 18.67
C LEU A 19 16.98 -19.75 18.60
N LYS A 20 18.03 -18.92 18.69
CA LYS A 20 19.42 -19.41 18.72
C LYS A 20 19.71 -20.32 19.90
N TYR A 21 19.12 -20.06 21.07
CA TYR A 21 19.27 -20.94 22.24
C TYR A 21 18.53 -22.26 22.02
N LEU A 22 17.28 -22.20 21.55
CA LEU A 22 16.42 -23.37 21.37
C LEU A 22 16.85 -24.29 20.21
N THR A 23 17.69 -23.79 19.30
CA THR A 23 18.18 -24.54 18.13
C THR A 23 19.67 -24.84 18.18
N ARG A 24 20.37 -24.42 19.25
CA ARG A 24 21.82 -24.65 19.38
C ARG A 24 22.09 -26.14 19.51
N SER A 25 23.01 -26.65 18.68
CA SER A 25 23.56 -27.99 18.82
C SER A 25 25.04 -27.98 19.20
N VAL A 26 25.48 -29.02 19.91
CA VAL A 26 26.88 -29.31 20.21
C VAL A 26 27.12 -30.76 19.82
N ASN A 27 28.15 -31.03 19.00
CA ASN A 27 28.45 -32.36 18.47
C ASN A 27 27.26 -33.05 17.78
N GLY A 28 26.42 -32.28 17.07
CA GLY A 28 25.26 -32.79 16.36
C GLY A 28 24.03 -33.08 17.23
N GLN A 29 24.12 -32.92 18.55
CA GLN A 29 22.97 -33.04 19.46
C GLN A 29 22.46 -31.66 19.86
N CYS A 30 21.15 -31.45 19.71
CA CYS A 30 20.52 -30.21 20.16
C CYS A 30 20.60 -30.13 21.69
N PHE A 31 20.90 -28.93 22.19
CA PHE A 31 20.97 -28.67 23.62
C PHE A 31 19.59 -28.61 24.28
N ALA A 32 18.56 -28.25 23.50
CA ALA A 32 17.19 -28.07 23.94
C ALA A 32 16.38 -29.38 23.84
N SER A 33 15.40 -29.57 24.72
CA SER A 33 14.49 -30.72 24.66
C SER A 33 13.67 -30.75 23.37
N GLU A 34 13.00 -31.86 23.10
CA GLU A 34 12.12 -31.98 21.93
C GLU A 34 10.98 -30.94 21.99
N GLU A 35 10.38 -30.74 23.16
CA GLU A 35 9.33 -29.73 23.35
C GLU A 35 9.86 -28.30 23.12
N GLU A 36 11.09 -28.01 23.55
CA GLU A 36 11.74 -26.72 23.33
C GLU A 36 12.06 -26.47 21.84
N GLN A 37 12.40 -27.52 21.10
CA GLN A 37 12.58 -27.45 19.64
C GLN A 37 11.25 -27.28 18.90
N GLU A 38 10.18 -27.91 19.36
CA GLU A 38 8.84 -27.71 18.81
C GLU A 38 8.34 -26.28 19.06
N ALA A 39 8.58 -25.74 20.25
CA ALA A 39 8.32 -24.34 20.57
C ALA A 39 9.09 -23.39 19.62
N ALA A 40 10.34 -23.68 19.28
CA ALA A 40 11.11 -22.89 18.33
C ALA A 40 10.51 -22.90 16.91
N LYS A 41 10.01 -24.05 16.44
CA LYS A 41 9.30 -24.17 15.16
C LYS A 41 8.03 -23.32 15.16
N LEU A 42 7.26 -23.39 16.24
CA LEU A 42 6.03 -22.60 16.39
C LEU A 42 6.32 -21.10 16.41
N ILE A 43 7.33 -20.65 17.17
CA ILE A 43 7.75 -19.25 17.20
C ILE A 43 8.12 -18.78 15.79
N THR A 44 8.91 -19.55 15.06
CA THR A 44 9.33 -19.20 13.69
C THR A 44 8.13 -19.07 12.75
N ALA A 45 7.18 -20.01 12.82
CA ALA A 45 5.96 -19.97 12.02
C ALA A 45 5.07 -18.76 12.35
N LEU A 46 4.95 -18.39 13.64
CA LEU A 46 4.19 -17.22 14.07
C LEU A 46 4.84 -15.92 13.58
N PHE A 47 6.18 -15.80 13.64
CA PHE A 47 6.89 -14.64 13.14
C PHE A 47 6.80 -14.50 11.61
N ALA A 48 6.89 -15.60 10.87
CA ALA A 48 6.66 -15.59 9.43
C ALA A 48 5.25 -15.07 9.10
N LYS A 49 4.23 -15.59 9.78
CA LYS A 49 2.83 -15.17 9.58
C LYS A 49 2.58 -13.71 9.95
N LEU A 50 3.22 -13.21 11.00
CA LEU A 50 3.15 -11.79 11.39
C LEU A 50 3.78 -10.88 10.34
N ASN A 51 4.95 -11.26 9.82
CA ASN A 51 5.64 -10.51 8.76
C ASN A 51 4.81 -10.47 7.47
N ASP A 52 4.24 -11.61 7.06
CA ASP A 52 3.35 -11.69 5.90
C ASP A 52 2.13 -10.79 6.09
N THR A 53 1.49 -10.84 7.25
CA THR A 53 0.32 -10.01 7.58
C THR A 53 0.65 -8.53 7.53
N SER A 54 1.81 -8.12 8.08
CA SER A 54 2.25 -6.72 8.05
C SER A 54 2.49 -6.22 6.62
N THR A 55 3.06 -7.08 5.77
CA THR A 55 3.30 -6.77 4.35
C THR A 55 1.98 -6.62 3.60
N SER A 56 1.03 -7.53 3.82
CA SER A 56 -0.30 -7.46 3.22
C SER A 56 -1.10 -6.23 3.69
N GLN A 57 -0.96 -5.82 4.95
CA GLN A 57 -1.59 -4.60 5.46
C GLN A 57 -1.05 -3.35 4.76
N SER A 58 0.27 -3.23 4.60
CA SER A 58 0.88 -2.11 3.87
C SER A 58 0.42 -2.06 2.41
N GLN A 59 0.35 -3.20 1.72
CA GLN A 59 -0.16 -3.28 0.36
C GLN A 59 -1.64 -2.88 0.27
N THR A 60 -2.45 -3.29 1.25
CA THR A 60 -3.87 -2.93 1.31
C THR A 60 -4.07 -1.42 1.44
N ILE A 61 -3.27 -0.76 2.28
CA ILE A 61 -3.32 0.70 2.46
C ILE A 61 -2.96 1.42 1.16
N LEU A 62 -1.92 0.96 0.45
CA LEU A 62 -1.53 1.54 -0.83
C LEU A 62 -2.65 1.41 -1.88
N LEU A 63 -3.24 0.21 -2.00
CA LEU A 63 -4.36 -0.03 -2.93
C LEU A 63 -5.59 0.80 -2.56
N GLN A 64 -5.90 0.95 -1.28
CA GLN A 64 -7.00 1.81 -0.84
C GLN A 64 -6.76 3.28 -1.21
N SER A 65 -5.53 3.78 -1.05
CA SER A 65 -5.17 5.13 -1.47
C SER A 65 -5.33 5.33 -2.99
N GLU A 66 -4.88 4.36 -3.78
CA GLU A 66 -4.98 4.41 -5.25
C GLU A 66 -6.44 4.37 -5.71
N ILE A 67 -7.26 3.50 -5.11
CA ILE A 67 -8.70 3.44 -5.39
C ILE A 67 -9.39 4.77 -5.06
N SER A 68 -9.05 5.39 -3.93
CA SER A 68 -9.64 6.68 -3.55
C SER A 68 -9.27 7.78 -4.55
N SER A 69 -8.00 7.87 -4.95
CA SER A 69 -7.55 8.84 -5.97
C SER A 69 -8.24 8.63 -7.32
N LEU A 70 -8.40 7.37 -7.76
CA LEU A 70 -9.10 7.06 -9.00
C LEU A 70 -10.60 7.41 -8.94
N LYS A 71 -11.24 7.28 -7.77
CA LYS A 71 -12.63 7.70 -7.58
C LYS A 71 -12.79 9.20 -7.67
N GLU A 72 -11.89 9.96 -7.05
CA GLU A 72 -11.88 11.43 -7.15
C GLU A 72 -11.70 11.88 -8.61
N GLU A 73 -10.76 11.28 -9.33
CA GLU A 73 -10.57 11.57 -10.77
C GLU A 73 -11.80 11.23 -11.61
N LEU A 74 -12.50 10.12 -11.30
CA LEU A 74 -13.73 9.75 -11.97
C LEU A 74 -14.86 10.76 -11.70
N GLU A 75 -14.97 11.26 -10.47
CA GLU A 75 -15.93 12.31 -10.13
C GLU A 75 -15.64 13.59 -10.92
N LEU A 76 -14.37 14.02 -10.98
CA LEU A 76 -13.96 15.17 -11.79
C LEU A 76 -14.25 14.96 -13.28
N ASP A 77 -13.99 13.77 -13.82
CA ASP A 77 -14.31 13.45 -15.21
C ASP A 77 -15.81 13.54 -15.50
N ASN A 78 -16.66 13.09 -14.58
CA ASN A 78 -18.11 13.24 -14.71
C ASN A 78 -18.51 14.72 -14.78
N GLU A 79 -17.90 15.58 -13.96
CA GLU A 79 -18.14 17.02 -14.02
C GLU A 79 -17.65 17.65 -15.34
N ARG A 80 -16.48 17.24 -15.82
CA ARG A 80 -15.93 17.69 -17.12
C ARG A 80 -16.86 17.32 -18.26
N ILE A 81 -17.35 16.08 -18.29
CA ILE A 81 -18.31 15.60 -19.29
C ILE A 81 -19.61 16.41 -19.19
N LYS A 82 -20.14 16.60 -17.97
CA LYS A 82 -21.35 17.39 -17.75
C LYS A 82 -21.18 18.82 -18.30
N TYR A 83 -20.08 19.48 -17.96
CA TYR A 83 -19.75 20.81 -18.49
C TYR A 83 -19.72 20.80 -20.03
N CYS A 84 -19.09 19.80 -20.64
CA CYS A 84 -19.02 19.69 -22.10
C CYS A 84 -20.40 19.56 -22.74
N LEU A 85 -21.31 18.80 -22.12
CA LEU A 85 -22.67 18.61 -22.62
C LEU A 85 -23.51 19.87 -22.46
N GLU A 86 -23.42 20.54 -21.31
CA GLU A 86 -24.20 21.74 -20.99
C GLU A 86 -23.77 22.96 -21.82
N ASN A 87 -22.48 23.10 -22.09
CA ASN A 87 -21.91 24.23 -22.83
C ASN A 87 -21.64 23.91 -24.31
N HIS A 88 -22.11 22.76 -24.78
CA HIS A 88 -21.96 22.31 -26.17
C HIS A 88 -20.52 22.41 -26.69
N VAL A 89 -19.55 21.90 -25.92
CA VAL A 89 -18.13 21.93 -26.29
C VAL A 89 -17.92 21.23 -27.64
N ILE A 90 -17.26 21.92 -28.57
CA ILE A 90 -16.92 21.39 -29.89
C ILE A 90 -15.41 21.16 -29.97
N TYR A 91 -15.01 19.96 -30.41
CA TYR A 91 -13.63 19.68 -30.77
C TYR A 91 -13.39 19.94 -32.26
N ASN A 92 -12.44 20.80 -32.58
CA ASN A 92 -12.00 21.03 -33.96
C ASN A 92 -10.52 21.44 -34.01
N ASP A 93 -9.77 20.95 -35.00
CA ASP A 93 -8.36 21.30 -35.22
C ASP A 93 -7.51 21.33 -33.94
N ASN A 94 -7.64 20.27 -33.13
CA ASN A 94 -6.88 20.10 -31.89
C ASN A 94 -7.15 21.20 -30.83
N CYS A 95 -8.29 21.88 -30.91
CA CYS A 95 -8.79 22.82 -29.92
C CYS A 95 -10.22 22.46 -29.49
N LEU A 96 -10.55 22.77 -28.24
CA LEU A 96 -11.90 22.76 -27.71
C LEU A 96 -12.47 24.16 -27.78
N TYR A 97 -13.74 24.28 -28.15
CA TYR A 97 -14.45 25.55 -28.30
C TYR A 97 -15.72 25.54 -27.46
N VAL A 98 -15.95 26.66 -26.77
CA VAL A 98 -17.21 26.98 -26.09
C VAL A 98 -17.53 28.42 -26.44
N ASP A 99 -18.65 28.66 -27.11
CA ASP A 99 -19.05 29.98 -27.62
C ASP A 99 -17.92 30.70 -28.41
N LEU A 100 -17.30 31.72 -27.79
CA LEU A 100 -16.19 32.51 -28.36
C LEU A 100 -14.83 32.11 -27.76
N GLU A 101 -14.82 31.29 -26.72
CA GLU A 101 -13.63 30.81 -26.05
C GLU A 101 -13.10 29.54 -26.71
N LYS A 102 -11.78 29.38 -26.63
CA LYS A 102 -11.11 28.19 -27.14
C LYS A 102 -9.91 27.84 -26.29
N GLU A 103 -9.62 26.56 -26.21
CA GLU A 103 -8.43 26.04 -25.55
C GLU A 103 -7.78 24.98 -26.41
N ALA A 104 -6.46 25.06 -26.55
CA ALA A 104 -5.69 24.11 -27.33
C ALA A 104 -5.45 22.82 -26.54
N ILE A 105 -5.58 21.67 -27.20
CA ILE A 105 -5.25 20.38 -26.60
C ILE A 105 -3.78 20.10 -26.85
N ILE A 106 -2.99 20.11 -25.78
CA ILE A 106 -1.55 19.83 -25.86
C ILE A 106 -1.34 18.37 -25.45
N ASN A 107 -0.56 17.62 -26.24
CA ASN A 107 -0.23 16.20 -25.96
C ASN A 107 -1.43 15.28 -25.74
N GLN A 108 -2.57 15.54 -26.41
CA GLN A 108 -3.82 14.79 -26.24
C GLN A 108 -4.40 14.86 -24.80
N ASP A 109 -4.00 15.86 -24.01
CA ASP A 109 -4.56 16.07 -22.68
C ASP A 109 -5.84 16.91 -22.73
N PHE A 110 -6.97 16.21 -22.89
CA PHE A 110 -8.30 16.83 -22.90
C PHE A 110 -8.74 17.30 -21.52
N ARG A 111 -8.29 16.65 -20.43
CA ARG A 111 -8.75 16.98 -19.07
C ARG A 111 -8.31 18.38 -18.69
N THR A 112 -7.01 18.66 -18.86
CA THR A 112 -6.45 19.98 -18.57
C THR A 112 -7.08 21.07 -19.46
N ALA A 113 -7.30 20.78 -20.75
CA ALA A 113 -7.93 21.73 -21.65
C ALA A 113 -9.39 22.06 -21.25
N ILE A 114 -10.17 21.06 -20.83
CA ILE A 114 -11.53 21.28 -20.33
C ILE A 114 -11.51 22.07 -19.02
N ASP A 115 -10.60 21.76 -18.10
CA ASP A 115 -10.49 22.47 -16.83
C ASP A 115 -10.13 23.95 -17.02
N ASN A 116 -9.25 24.27 -17.98
CA ASN A 116 -8.94 25.65 -18.34
C ASN A 116 -10.17 26.39 -18.91
N LEU A 117 -10.95 25.74 -19.79
CA LEU A 117 -12.20 26.32 -20.30
C LEU A 117 -13.23 26.56 -19.20
N ARG A 118 -13.38 25.59 -18.28
CA ARG A 118 -14.28 25.71 -17.12
C ARG A 118 -13.93 26.92 -16.26
N LEU A 119 -12.64 27.13 -16.00
CA LEU A 119 -12.16 28.25 -15.19
C LEU A 119 -12.42 29.62 -15.84
N ASN A 120 -12.33 29.71 -17.17
CA ASN A 120 -12.57 30.95 -17.90
C ASN A 120 -14.07 31.27 -18.03
N HIS A 121 -14.93 30.26 -18.03
CA HIS A 121 -16.40 30.38 -18.04
C HIS A 121 -17.06 30.49 -16.64
N SER A 122 -16.27 30.56 -15.56
CA SER A 122 -16.74 30.66 -14.17
C SER A 122 -17.02 32.09 -13.69
#